data_AF-E4YKB7-F1
#
_entry.id   AF-E4YKB7-F1
#
_cell.length_a   1.000
_cell.length_b   1.000
_cell.length_c   1.000
_cell.angle_alpha   90.00
_cell.angle_beta   90.00
_cell.angle_gamma   90.00
#
_symmetry.space_group_name_H-M   'P 1'
#
loop_
_entity.id
_entity.type
_entity.pdbx_description
1 polymer ?
#
loop_
_entity_poly.entity_id
_entity_poly.type
_entity_poly.pdbx_seq_one_letter_code
_entity_poly.pdbx_strand_id
1 'polypeptide(L)'
;MRKRDPGSAPQLGDRVPYVFIKKPKNTPAYEKAEDPLYVLDNSVPIDAEHYLHHSLENPLLRIFEPVLGETKAKSVLFKGDHTRVKAVTTSKVGGLFKFTQKRETCMGCKAAMPKGVEGNICPSCKENEIELYLSQKAELDDLRIDFNKLWSQCQRCQKHMQKEVLCSNCDCPIFYRRKKIRSDLVKAENLLAKFGPVDW
;
A
#
# COMPACT_ATOMS: atom_id res chain seq x y z
N MET A 1 5.76 16.07 13.62
CA MET A 1 4.89 17.07 12.95
C MET A 1 5.43 18.49 13.09
N ARG A 2 5.55 19.04 14.30
CA ARG A 2 6.00 20.43 14.57
C ARG A 2 7.29 20.89 13.87
N LYS A 3 8.31 20.02 13.73
CA LYS A 3 9.56 20.35 13.01
C LYS A 3 9.40 20.45 11.49
N ARG A 4 8.37 19.79 10.92
CA ARG A 4 8.11 19.74 9.47
C ARG A 4 7.11 20.81 9.04
N ASP A 5 6.06 21.00 9.83
CA ASP A 5 5.07 22.07 9.66
C ASP A 5 4.65 22.58 11.05
N PRO A 6 5.11 23.78 11.45
CA PRO A 6 4.75 24.38 12.73
C PRO A 6 3.26 24.70 12.85
N GLY A 7 2.56 24.95 11.73
CA GLY A 7 1.15 25.34 11.71
C GLY A 7 0.19 24.18 11.97
N SER A 8 0.62 22.96 11.67
CA SER A 8 -0.17 21.72 11.86
C SER A 8 0.21 20.96 13.13
N ALA A 9 0.86 21.62 14.09
CA ALA A 9 1.29 20.98 15.33
C ALA A 9 0.10 20.81 16.30
N PRO A 10 -0.10 19.61 16.87
CA PRO A 10 -1.18 19.37 17.83
C PRO A 10 -0.99 20.18 19.12
N GLN A 11 -2.10 20.64 19.69
CA GLN A 11 -2.13 21.35 20.96
C GLN A 11 -2.38 20.39 22.14
N LEU A 12 -2.23 20.91 23.35
CA LEU A 12 -2.49 20.14 24.56
C LEU A 12 -3.99 19.77 24.62
N GLY A 13 -4.28 18.47 24.63
CA GLY A 13 -5.66 17.94 24.64
C GLY A 13 -6.11 17.36 23.30
N ASP A 14 -5.38 17.59 22.22
CA ASP A 14 -5.73 17.06 20.89
C ASP A 14 -5.42 15.56 20.77
N ARG A 15 -6.30 14.84 20.05
CA ARG A 15 -6.04 13.46 19.64
C ARG A 15 -5.19 13.45 18.37
N VAL A 16 -4.00 12.84 18.45
CA VAL A 16 -3.05 12.78 17.32
C VAL A 16 -3.12 11.41 16.66
N PRO A 17 -3.57 11.30 15.39
CA PRO A 17 -3.53 10.03 14.67
C PRO A 17 -2.10 9.66 14.29
N TYR A 18 -1.76 8.38 14.41
CA TYR A 18 -0.45 7.84 14.03
C TYR A 18 -0.56 6.41 13.51
N VAL A 19 0.43 5.99 12.72
CA VAL A 19 0.63 4.60 12.32
C VAL A 19 2.05 4.14 12.62
N PHE A 20 2.22 2.85 12.87
CA PHE A 20 3.54 2.25 13.07
C PHE A 20 4.18 1.90 11.73
N ILE A 21 5.34 2.51 11.47
CA ILE A 21 6.15 2.24 10.27
C ILE A 21 7.21 1.19 10.55
N LYS A 22 7.60 0.46 9.51
CA LYS A 22 8.65 -0.55 9.59
C LYS A 22 10.00 0.12 9.79
N LYS A 23 10.67 -0.24 10.89
CA LYS A 23 12.03 0.17 11.25
C LYS A 23 12.86 -1.05 11.68
N PRO A 24 14.18 -0.91 11.86
CA PRO A 24 15.02 -2.00 12.37
C PRO A 24 14.48 -2.64 13.64
N LYS A 25 14.86 -3.91 13.85
CA LYS A 25 14.52 -4.63 15.09
C LYS A 25 15.12 -3.89 16.27
N ASN A 26 14.41 -3.87 17.40
CA ASN A 26 14.75 -3.16 18.64
C ASN A 26 14.66 -1.61 18.60
N THR A 27 14.17 -1.00 17.52
CA THR A 27 13.80 0.41 17.57
C THR A 27 12.60 0.62 18.51
N PRO A 28 12.66 1.58 19.45
CA PRO A 28 11.56 1.82 20.37
C PRO A 28 10.29 2.27 19.65
N ALA A 29 9.13 1.88 20.19
CA ALA A 29 7.83 2.11 19.55
C ALA A 29 7.55 3.60 19.26
N TYR A 30 7.98 4.52 20.15
CA TYR A 30 7.78 5.95 19.97
C TYR A 30 8.49 6.51 18.74
N GLU A 31 9.59 5.89 18.29
CA GLU A 31 10.27 6.29 17.04
C GLU A 31 9.64 5.67 15.80
N LYS A 32 8.81 4.64 15.95
CA LYS A 32 8.10 3.99 14.85
C LYS A 32 6.78 4.68 14.53
N ALA A 33 6.29 5.57 15.38
CA ALA A 33 5.05 6.29 15.14
C ALA A 33 5.25 7.42 14.12
N GLU A 34 4.41 7.45 13.10
CA GLU A 34 4.46 8.46 12.05
C GLU A 34 3.05 8.91 11.63
N ASP A 35 2.97 10.10 11.04
CA ASP A 35 1.74 10.68 10.52
C ASP A 35 1.18 9.86 9.33
N PRO A 36 -0.10 9.44 9.34
CA PRO A 36 -0.69 8.67 8.24
C PRO A 36 -0.59 9.37 6.88
N LEU A 37 -0.70 10.70 6.84
CA LEU A 37 -0.56 11.48 5.62
C LEU A 37 0.86 11.41 5.05
N TYR A 38 1.86 11.64 5.92
CA TYR A 38 3.26 11.50 5.56
C TYR A 38 3.60 10.11 5.04
N VAL A 39 3.09 9.06 5.68
CA VAL A 39 3.29 7.66 5.27
C VAL A 39 2.74 7.41 3.87
N LEU A 40 1.57 7.95 3.56
CA LEU A 40 0.93 7.79 2.25
C LEU A 40 1.69 8.51 1.14
N ASP A 41 2.11 9.76 1.36
CA ASP A 41 2.86 10.57 0.38
C ASP A 41 4.22 9.96 0.04
N ASN A 42 4.91 9.44 1.07
CA ASN A 42 6.25 8.91 0.95
C ASN A 42 6.30 7.39 0.71
N SER A 43 5.13 6.74 0.63
CA SER A 43 4.99 5.28 0.49
C SER A 43 5.82 4.52 1.52
N VAL A 44 5.84 4.98 2.78
CA VAL A 44 6.62 4.35 3.85
C VAL A 44 5.97 3.01 4.23
N PRO A 45 6.73 1.91 4.33
CA PRO A 45 6.18 0.61 4.69
C PRO A 45 5.63 0.60 6.12
N ILE A 46 4.43 0.04 6.27
CA ILE A 46 3.77 -0.14 7.57
C ILE A 46 4.31 -1.40 8.24
N ASP A 47 4.46 -1.38 9.56
CA ASP A 47 4.89 -2.53 10.36
C ASP A 47 3.71 -3.51 10.58
N ALA A 48 3.37 -4.29 9.55
CA ALA A 48 2.27 -5.25 9.60
C ALA A 48 2.44 -6.29 10.73
N GLU A 49 3.68 -6.64 11.06
CA GLU A 49 4.01 -7.61 12.12
C GLU A 49 3.68 -7.02 13.50
N HIS A 50 3.97 -5.74 13.71
CA HIS A 50 3.53 -5.03 14.91
C HIS A 50 2.01 -5.07 15.07
N TYR A 51 1.23 -4.74 14.03
CA TYR A 51 -0.24 -4.75 14.11
C TYR A 51 -0.81 -6.16 14.29
N LEU A 52 -0.22 -7.17 13.65
CA LEU A 52 -0.64 -8.56 13.83
C LEU A 52 -0.49 -9.01 15.28
N HIS A 53 0.70 -8.83 15.87
CA HIS A 53 0.99 -9.35 17.21
C HIS A 53 0.44 -8.48 18.35
N HIS A 54 0.41 -7.15 18.20
CA HIS A 54 -0.02 -6.26 19.29
C HIS A 54 -1.51 -5.94 19.24
N SER A 55 -2.11 -5.85 18.05
CA SER A 55 -3.52 -5.44 17.90
C SER A 55 -4.46 -6.61 17.67
N LEU A 56 -4.08 -7.60 16.85
CA LEU A 56 -4.98 -8.67 16.42
C LEU A 56 -4.81 -9.96 17.22
N GLU A 57 -3.58 -10.33 17.59
CA GLU A 57 -3.30 -11.62 18.20
C GLU A 57 -4.04 -11.84 19.52
N ASN A 58 -3.89 -10.93 20.49
CA ASN A 58 -4.50 -11.11 21.81
C ASN A 58 -6.05 -11.16 21.77
N PRO A 59 -6.76 -10.27 21.05
CA PRO A 59 -8.22 -10.38 20.93
C PRO A 59 -8.69 -11.65 20.24
N LEU A 60 -8.02 -12.07 19.17
CA LEU A 60 -8.39 -13.27 18.43
C LEU A 60 -8.16 -14.54 19.25
N LEU A 61 -7.03 -14.61 19.97
CA LEU A 61 -6.75 -15.72 20.87
C LEU A 61 -7.82 -15.83 21.96
N ARG A 62 -8.22 -14.73 22.60
CA ARG A 62 -9.29 -14.76 23.62
C ARG A 62 -10.61 -15.33 23.10
N ILE A 63 -10.93 -15.15 21.83
CA ILE A 63 -12.16 -15.65 21.21
C ILE A 63 -12.04 -17.14 20.86
N PHE A 64 -10.89 -17.56 20.32
CA PHE A 64 -10.69 -18.89 19.76
C PHE A 64 -10.09 -19.91 20.76
N GLU A 65 -9.42 -19.45 21.82
CA GLU A 65 -8.84 -20.27 22.88
C GLU A 65 -9.87 -21.21 23.54
N PRO A 66 -11.08 -20.75 23.93
CA PRO A 66 -12.08 -21.63 24.56
C PRO A 66 -12.59 -22.76 23.65
N VAL A 67 -12.51 -22.57 22.32
CA VAL A 67 -13.05 -23.54 21.34
C VAL A 67 -11.98 -24.53 20.89
N LEU A 68 -10.77 -24.04 20.61
CA LEU A 68 -9.71 -24.82 19.97
C LEU A 68 -8.60 -25.25 20.94
N GLY A 69 -8.50 -24.60 22.10
CA GLY A 69 -7.35 -24.68 23.01
C GLY A 69 -6.21 -23.75 22.56
N GLU A 70 -5.41 -23.29 23.54
CA GLU A 70 -4.39 -22.25 23.35
C GLU A 70 -3.33 -22.58 22.29
N THR A 71 -2.80 -23.81 22.33
CA THR A 71 -1.71 -24.22 21.43
C THR A 71 -2.16 -24.35 19.98
N LYS A 72 -3.39 -24.83 19.75
CA LYS A 72 -3.98 -24.98 18.41
C LYS A 72 -4.43 -23.64 17.83
N ALA A 73 -5.01 -22.75 18.65
CA ALA A 73 -5.40 -21.43 18.19
C ALA A 73 -4.18 -20.62 17.69
N LYS A 74 -3.07 -20.63 18.44
CA LYS A 74 -1.83 -19.95 18.06
C LYS A 74 -1.20 -20.55 16.79
N SER A 75 -1.15 -21.87 16.69
CA SER A 75 -0.51 -22.54 15.56
C SER A 75 -1.30 -22.44 14.27
N VAL A 76 -2.64 -22.46 14.32
CA VAL A 76 -3.49 -22.40 13.12
C VAL A 76 -3.64 -20.97 12.62
N LEU A 77 -3.78 -19.98 13.51
CA LEU A 77 -4.07 -18.61 13.10
C LEU A 77 -2.82 -17.82 12.71
N PHE A 78 -1.74 -17.92 13.50
CA PHE A 78 -0.58 -17.03 13.36
C PHE A 78 0.68 -17.70 12.84
N LYS A 79 0.65 -19.02 12.64
CA LYS A 79 1.77 -19.80 12.09
C LYS A 79 1.25 -20.63 10.92
N GLY A 80 2.08 -20.84 9.91
CA GLY A 80 1.72 -21.70 8.78
C GLY A 80 1.93 -21.05 7.42
N ASP A 81 1.54 -21.78 6.37
CA ASP A 81 1.81 -21.41 4.99
C ASP A 81 1.09 -20.13 4.55
N HIS A 82 -0.09 -19.85 5.12
CA HIS A 82 -0.86 -18.63 4.84
C HIS A 82 -0.16 -17.35 5.31
N THR A 83 0.81 -17.42 6.22
CA THR A 83 1.57 -16.26 6.73
C THR A 83 2.89 -16.02 6.02
N ARG A 84 3.29 -16.90 5.08
CA ARG A 84 4.60 -16.83 4.40
C ARG A 84 4.66 -15.75 3.32
N VAL A 85 3.51 -15.29 2.83
CA VAL A 85 3.44 -14.25 1.81
C VAL A 85 3.37 -12.88 2.48
N LYS A 86 4.45 -12.10 2.40
CA LYS A 86 4.49 -10.71 2.87
C LYS A 86 4.56 -9.74 1.69
N ALA A 87 3.54 -8.91 1.51
CA ALA A 87 3.60 -7.79 0.59
C ALA A 87 4.39 -6.65 1.25
N VAL A 88 5.57 -6.33 0.70
CA VAL A 88 6.42 -5.25 1.23
C VAL A 88 6.47 -4.11 0.22
N THR A 89 6.02 -2.93 0.63
CA THR A 89 6.16 -1.70 -0.16
C THR A 89 7.57 -1.15 -0.02
N THR A 90 8.16 -0.71 -1.13
CA THR A 90 9.43 0.01 -1.14
C THR A 90 9.22 1.48 -0.76
N SER A 91 9.90 1.94 0.29
CA SER A 91 9.88 3.33 0.73
C SER A 91 10.59 4.26 -0.26
N LYS A 92 10.03 5.45 -0.50
CA LYS A 92 10.74 6.51 -1.23
C LYS A 92 11.74 7.28 -0.37
N VAL A 93 11.68 7.12 0.95
CA VAL A 93 12.46 7.88 1.93
C VAL A 93 13.62 7.04 2.44
N GLY A 94 14.85 7.50 2.19
CA GLY A 94 16.08 6.90 2.70
C GLY A 94 17.30 7.27 1.85
N GLY A 95 18.43 7.58 2.47
CA GLY A 95 19.66 7.97 1.76
C GLY A 95 20.18 6.89 0.81
N LEU A 96 19.98 5.62 1.15
CA LEU A 96 20.40 4.48 0.33
C LEU A 96 19.56 4.33 -0.96
N PHE A 97 18.27 4.69 -0.93
CA PHE A 97 17.38 4.58 -2.09
C PHE A 97 17.77 5.51 -3.24
N LYS A 98 18.52 6.59 -2.97
CA LYS A 98 19.04 7.50 -4.01
C LYS A 98 20.12 6.87 -4.88
N PHE A 99 20.76 5.80 -4.42
CA PHE A 99 21.85 5.12 -5.12
C PHE A 99 21.43 3.77 -5.72
N THR A 100 20.19 3.32 -5.47
CA THR A 100 19.68 2.04 -5.96
C THR A 100 19.14 2.20 -7.39
N GLN A 101 19.78 1.57 -8.36
CA GLN A 101 19.20 1.42 -9.70
C GLN A 101 18.13 0.33 -9.69
N LYS A 102 16.91 0.68 -10.09
CA LYS A 102 15.82 -0.28 -10.25
C LYS A 102 16.12 -1.18 -11.44
N ARG A 103 16.37 -2.47 -11.20
CA ARG A 103 16.37 -3.48 -12.26
C ARG A 103 14.93 -3.86 -12.58
N GLU A 104 14.62 -3.91 -13.87
CA GLU A 104 13.32 -4.41 -14.32
C GLU A 104 13.26 -5.93 -14.16
N THR A 105 12.08 -6.42 -13.79
CA THR A 105 11.80 -7.83 -13.53
C THR A 105 10.63 -8.28 -14.40
N CYS A 106 10.67 -9.53 -14.85
CA CYS A 106 9.57 -10.13 -15.60
C CYS A 106 8.27 -10.08 -14.79
N MET A 107 7.17 -9.65 -15.41
CA MET A 107 5.87 -9.55 -14.73
C MET A 107 5.28 -10.92 -14.34
N GLY A 108 5.53 -11.96 -15.14
CA GLY A 108 5.05 -13.32 -14.86
C GLY A 108 5.88 -14.02 -13.79
N CYS A 109 7.17 -14.26 -14.07
CA CYS A 109 8.02 -15.08 -13.22
C CYS A 109 8.88 -14.30 -12.22
N LYS A 110 8.85 -12.96 -12.22
CA LYS A 110 9.67 -12.08 -11.36
C LYS A 110 11.20 -12.25 -11.52
N ALA A 111 11.64 -12.96 -12.56
CA ALA A 111 13.06 -13.07 -12.90
C ALA A 111 13.63 -11.70 -13.30
N ALA A 112 14.89 -11.44 -12.93
CA ALA A 112 15.57 -10.21 -13.34
C ALA A 112 15.76 -10.19 -14.87
N MET A 113 15.39 -9.07 -15.51
CA MET A 113 15.51 -8.95 -16.96
C MET A 113 16.98 -8.80 -17.39
N PRO A 114 17.39 -9.46 -18.49
CA PRO A 114 18.71 -9.24 -19.07
C PRO A 114 18.87 -7.80 -19.58
N LYS A 115 20.10 -7.28 -19.55
CA LYS A 115 20.40 -5.91 -20.00
C LYS A 115 20.14 -5.79 -21.51
N GLY A 116 19.34 -4.81 -21.92
CA GLY A 116 19.09 -4.49 -23.34
C GLY A 116 17.83 -5.10 -23.96
N VAL A 117 17.02 -5.85 -23.20
CA VAL A 117 15.69 -6.26 -23.65
C VAL A 117 14.68 -5.18 -23.27
N GLU A 118 14.14 -4.50 -24.26
CA GLU A 118 13.00 -3.60 -24.11
C GLU A 118 11.74 -4.44 -23.95
N GLY A 119 11.26 -4.57 -22.72
CA GLY A 119 10.05 -5.33 -22.42
C GLY A 119 9.96 -5.75 -20.95
N ASN A 120 8.75 -6.09 -20.52
CA ASN A 120 8.44 -6.52 -19.17
C ASN A 120 8.25 -8.03 -19.01
N ILE A 121 8.39 -8.77 -20.10
CA ILE A 121 8.14 -10.20 -20.16
C ILE A 121 9.43 -10.87 -20.64
N CYS A 122 9.89 -11.88 -19.89
CA CYS A 122 11.05 -12.66 -20.30
C CYS A 122 10.67 -13.58 -21.47
N PRO A 123 11.64 -14.06 -22.27
CA PRO A 123 11.36 -14.94 -23.41
C PRO A 123 10.53 -16.18 -23.05
N SER A 124 10.72 -16.72 -21.84
CA SER A 124 9.96 -17.88 -21.34
C SER A 124 8.51 -17.58 -21.00
N CYS A 125 8.15 -16.33 -20.68
CA CYS A 125 6.78 -15.95 -20.33
C CYS A 125 6.05 -15.30 -21.50
N LYS A 126 6.66 -15.22 -22.69
CA LYS A 126 6.08 -14.58 -23.87
C LYS A 126 4.84 -15.30 -24.39
N GLU A 127 4.78 -16.62 -24.22
CA GLU A 127 3.58 -17.41 -24.57
C GLU A 127 2.34 -16.99 -23.76
N ASN A 128 2.53 -16.57 -22.51
CA ASN A 128 1.45 -16.13 -21.61
C ASN A 128 1.25 -14.61 -21.60
N GLU A 129 1.78 -13.90 -22.60
CA GLU A 129 1.73 -12.44 -22.67
C GLU A 129 0.29 -11.89 -22.66
N ILE A 130 -0.62 -12.53 -23.41
CA ILE A 130 -2.02 -12.12 -23.50
C ILE A 130 -2.71 -12.26 -22.14
N GLU A 131 -2.51 -13.37 -21.44
CA GLU A 131 -3.09 -13.62 -20.11
C GLU A 131 -2.57 -12.61 -19.08
N LEU A 132 -1.26 -12.33 -19.09
CA LEU A 132 -0.64 -11.33 -18.23
C LEU A 132 -1.16 -9.92 -18.54
N TYR A 133 -1.35 -9.57 -19.80
CA TYR A 133 -1.91 -8.28 -20.19
C TYR A 133 -3.36 -8.13 -19.74
N LEU A 134 -4.20 -9.14 -20.01
CA LEU A 134 -5.63 -9.12 -19.65
C LEU A 134 -5.84 -9.03 -18.13
N SER A 135 -5.06 -9.79 -17.35
CA SER A 135 -5.14 -9.72 -15.88
C SER A 135 -4.77 -8.33 -15.34
N GLN A 136 -3.73 -7.70 -15.88
CA GLN A 136 -3.32 -6.36 -15.49
C GLN A 136 -4.30 -5.28 -15.95
N LYS A 137 -4.90 -5.46 -17.12
CA LYS A 137 -5.96 -4.58 -17.62
C LYS A 137 -7.19 -4.64 -16.71
N ALA A 138 -7.60 -5.84 -16.29
CA ALA A 138 -8.70 -6.01 -15.35
C ALA A 138 -8.43 -5.30 -14.01
N GLU A 139 -7.23 -5.45 -13.44
CA GLU A 139 -6.83 -4.75 -12.22
C GLU A 139 -6.88 -3.21 -12.38
N LEU A 140 -6.41 -2.69 -13.52
CA LEU A 140 -6.50 -1.26 -13.83
C LEU A 140 -7.95 -0.77 -13.95
N ASP A 141 -8.81 -1.54 -14.62
CA ASP A 141 -10.21 -1.19 -14.83
C ASP A 141 -10.97 -1.20 -13.48
N ASP A 142 -10.67 -2.13 -12.57
CA ASP A 142 -11.18 -2.12 -11.19
C ASP A 142 -10.73 -0.86 -10.41
N LEU A 143 -9.44 -0.52 -10.48
CA LEU A 143 -8.89 0.69 -9.84
C LEU A 143 -9.56 1.97 -10.38
N ARG A 144 -9.88 2.03 -11.67
CA ARG A 144 -10.59 3.15 -12.31
C ARG A 144 -12.02 3.27 -11.82
N ILE A 145 -12.74 2.15 -11.74
CA ILE A 145 -14.10 2.11 -11.19
C ILE A 145 -14.10 2.64 -9.75
N ASP A 146 -13.17 2.17 -8.93
CA ASP A 146 -13.06 2.61 -7.54
C ASP A 146 -12.66 4.08 -7.41
N PHE A 147 -11.74 4.57 -8.25
CA PHE A 147 -11.40 5.98 -8.34
C PHE A 147 -12.65 6.83 -8.61
N ASN A 148 -13.43 6.48 -9.64
CA ASN A 148 -14.64 7.20 -10.02
C ASN A 148 -15.70 7.17 -8.92
N LYS A 149 -15.90 6.02 -8.26
CA LYS A 149 -16.81 5.89 -7.11
C LYS A 149 -16.37 6.82 -5.96
N LEU A 150 -15.12 6.77 -5.54
CA LEU A 150 -14.64 7.56 -4.40
C LEU A 150 -14.68 9.06 -4.69
N TRP A 151 -14.30 9.48 -5.89
CA TRP A 151 -14.25 10.90 -6.25
C TRP A 151 -15.64 11.51 -6.43
N SER A 152 -16.56 10.78 -7.08
CA SER A 152 -17.96 11.22 -7.21
C SER A 152 -18.66 11.33 -5.85
N GLN A 153 -18.37 10.43 -4.90
CA GLN A 153 -18.89 10.54 -3.54
C GLN A 153 -18.36 11.78 -2.81
N CYS A 154 -17.09 12.15 -3.02
CA CYS A 154 -16.55 13.38 -2.46
C CYS A 154 -17.20 14.64 -3.03
N GLN A 155 -17.45 14.68 -4.35
CA GLN A 155 -18.14 15.81 -5.00
C GLN A 155 -19.59 15.94 -4.50
N ARG A 156 -20.30 14.83 -4.30
CA ARG A 156 -21.64 14.81 -3.70
C ARG A 156 -21.63 15.32 -2.26
N CYS A 157 -20.66 14.88 -1.46
CA CYS A 157 -20.50 15.33 -0.07
C CYS A 157 -20.24 16.85 0.02
N GLN A 158 -19.39 17.40 -0.85
CA GLN A 158 -19.13 18.83 -0.96
C GLN A 158 -20.30 19.62 -1.56
N LYS A 159 -21.24 18.94 -2.23
CA LYS A 159 -22.35 19.53 -3.00
C LYS A 159 -21.87 20.48 -4.11
N HIS A 160 -20.69 20.20 -4.67
CA HIS A 160 -20.12 21.00 -5.74
C HIS A 160 -19.42 20.09 -6.76
N MET A 161 -19.80 20.19 -8.04
CA MET A 161 -19.26 19.33 -9.11
C MET A 161 -18.15 19.99 -9.92
N GLN A 162 -18.17 21.32 -10.05
CA GLN A 162 -17.26 22.06 -10.94
C GLN A 162 -15.96 22.52 -10.26
N LYS A 163 -15.86 22.43 -8.93
CA LYS A 163 -14.69 22.86 -8.15
C LYS A 163 -13.95 21.64 -7.64
N GLU A 164 -12.68 21.84 -7.33
CA GLU A 164 -11.85 20.81 -6.73
C GLU A 164 -12.32 20.45 -5.31
N VAL A 165 -12.07 19.18 -4.94
CA VAL A 165 -12.40 18.64 -3.62
C VAL A 165 -11.30 18.95 -2.62
N LEU A 166 -11.41 20.09 -1.94
CA LEU A 166 -10.48 20.55 -0.89
C LEU A 166 -10.92 20.10 0.52
N CYS A 167 -11.12 18.80 0.72
CA CYS A 167 -11.49 18.23 2.03
C CYS A 167 -10.24 17.81 2.82
N SER A 168 -10.17 18.15 4.11
CA SER A 168 -9.11 17.77 5.05
C SER A 168 -9.59 16.87 6.20
N ASN A 169 -10.85 16.40 6.15
CA ASN A 169 -11.42 15.54 7.20
C ASN A 169 -10.75 14.16 7.20
N CYS A 170 -9.82 13.94 8.14
CA CYS A 170 -9.07 12.71 8.29
C CYS A 170 -9.86 11.56 8.95
N ASP A 171 -11.01 11.85 9.57
CA ASP A 171 -11.91 10.83 10.14
C ASP A 171 -12.81 10.20 9.07
N CYS A 172 -12.89 10.81 7.88
CA CYS A 172 -13.66 10.27 6.78
C CYS A 172 -13.00 8.99 6.22
N PRO A 173 -13.71 7.86 6.11
CA PRO A 173 -13.14 6.60 5.59
C PRO A 173 -12.70 6.71 4.11
N ILE A 174 -13.21 7.70 3.37
CA ILE A 174 -12.84 7.97 1.98
C ILE A 174 -11.53 8.76 1.87
N PHE A 175 -11.14 9.51 2.90
CA PHE A 175 -10.06 10.49 2.83
C PHE A 175 -8.69 9.88 2.48
N TYR A 176 -8.28 8.81 3.17
CA TYR A 176 -7.04 8.11 2.84
C TYR A 176 -7.18 7.25 1.58
N ARG A 177 -8.36 6.64 1.38
CA ARG A 177 -8.64 5.77 0.22
C ARG A 177 -8.52 6.53 -1.10
N ARG A 178 -9.10 7.73 -1.20
CA ARG A 178 -9.02 8.57 -2.42
C ARG A 178 -7.60 9.00 -2.78
N LYS A 179 -6.74 9.19 -1.75
CA LYS A 179 -5.34 9.59 -1.95
C LYS A 179 -4.47 8.39 -2.34
N LYS A 180 -4.74 7.22 -1.75
CA LYS A 180 -4.13 5.94 -2.10
C LYS A 180 -4.46 5.53 -3.55
N ILE A 181 -5.74 5.50 -3.91
CA ILE A 181 -6.20 5.03 -5.23
C ILE A 181 -5.57 5.84 -6.36
N ARG A 182 -5.36 7.17 -6.20
CA ARG A 182 -4.67 8.01 -7.18
C ARG A 182 -3.23 7.52 -7.42
N SER A 183 -2.48 7.23 -6.35
CA SER A 183 -1.12 6.70 -6.47
C SER A 183 -1.11 5.30 -7.10
N ASP A 184 -2.08 4.45 -6.76
CA ASP A 184 -2.11 3.07 -7.26
C ASP A 184 -2.55 2.99 -8.73
N LEU A 185 -3.49 3.84 -9.15
CA LEU A 185 -3.90 3.98 -10.55
C LEU A 185 -2.70 4.41 -11.43
N VAL A 186 -1.93 5.42 -11.02
CA VAL A 186 -0.71 5.84 -11.73
C VAL A 186 0.32 4.71 -11.84
N LYS A 187 0.47 3.88 -10.80
CA LYS A 187 1.38 2.72 -10.86
C LYS A 187 0.88 1.67 -11.84
N ALA A 188 -0.41 1.35 -11.81
CA ALA A 188 -1.02 0.37 -12.71
C ALA A 188 -0.96 0.84 -14.18
N GLU A 189 -1.22 2.12 -14.46
CA GLU A 189 -1.07 2.69 -15.81
C GLU A 189 0.36 2.62 -16.31
N ASN A 190 1.34 2.97 -15.47
CA ASN A 190 2.75 2.84 -15.83
C ASN A 190 3.20 1.39 -16.03
N LEU A 191 2.54 0.41 -15.40
CA LEU A 191 2.81 -1.01 -15.64
C LEU A 191 2.22 -1.46 -16.98
N LEU A 192 0.98 -1.05 -17.29
CA LEU A 192 0.33 -1.39 -18.54
C LEU A 192 1.00 -0.72 -19.76
N ALA A 193 1.43 0.54 -19.63
CA ALA A 193 2.11 1.28 -20.69
C ALA A 193 3.40 0.61 -21.20
N LYS A 194 3.99 -0.28 -20.40
CA LYS A 194 5.21 -1.02 -20.75
C LYS A 194 4.97 -2.19 -21.72
N PHE A 195 3.72 -2.55 -22.01
CA PHE A 195 3.39 -3.48 -23.09
C PHE A 195 3.46 -2.82 -24.48
N GLY A 196 3.63 -1.49 -24.54
CA GLY A 196 3.64 -0.72 -25.77
C GLY A 196 2.33 0.04 -26.01
N PRO A 197 2.31 0.97 -26.98
CA PRO A 197 1.09 1.64 -27.40
C PRO A 197 0.15 0.65 -28.07
N VAL A 198 -1.16 0.83 -27.84
CA VAL A 198 -2.19 0.18 -28.65
C VAL A 198 -2.37 1.06 -29.87
N ASP A 199 -1.57 0.81 -30.92
CA ASP A 199 -1.79 1.43 -32.21
C ASP A 199 -2.97 0.74 -32.90
N TRP A 200 -3.89 1.56 -33.40
CA TRP A 200 -5.09 1.16 -34.15
C TRP A 200 -4.91 1.44 -35.64
#